data_AF-A0A7J4B014-F1
#
_entry.id   AF-A0A7J4B014-F1
#
_cell.length_a   1.000
_cell.length_b   1.000
_cell.length_c   1.000
_cell.angle_alpha   90.00
_cell.angle_beta   90.00
_cell.angle_gamma   90.00
#
_symmetry.space_group_name_H-M   'P 1'
#
loop_
_entity.id
_entity.type
_entity.pdbx_description
1 polymer ?
#
loop_
_entity_poly.entity_id
_entity_poly.type
_entity_poly.pdbx_seq_one_letter_code
_entity_poly.pdbx_strand_id
1 'polypeptide(L)'
;MNILAIKGSSRGKNGNTDRILQSFLQGVKEAGAEVETIYLRDLEIKPCLGCFTCWTKTPGICIHKDDMANILPKIRKSDIVVYATPLYVFNVSGLMKNFMDRLIP
;
A
#
# COMPACT_ATOMS: atom_id res chain seq x y z
N MET A 1 13.25 -12.94 -4.41
CA MET A 1 12.48 -12.32 -3.31
C MET A 1 11.70 -11.16 -3.90
N ASN A 2 10.39 -11.13 -3.70
CA ASN A 2 9.48 -10.14 -4.25
C ASN A 2 9.10 -9.13 -3.18
N ILE A 3 9.47 -7.87 -3.36
CA ILE A 3 9.15 -6.77 -2.44
C ILE A 3 8.12 -5.85 -3.05
N LEU A 4 7.05 -5.59 -2.31
CA LEU A 4 6.04 -4.60 -2.68
C LEU A 4 6.17 -3.36 -1.78
N ALA A 5 6.57 -2.25 -2.38
CA ALA A 5 6.64 -0.97 -1.69
C ALA A 5 5.34 -0.18 -1.86
N ILE A 6 4.70 0.20 -0.75
CA ILE A 6 3.51 1.04 -0.73
C ILE A 6 3.90 2.43 -0.26
N LYS A 7 3.74 3.41 -1.15
CA LYS A 7 4.09 4.80 -0.89
C LYS A 7 2.81 5.59 -0.57
N GLY A 8 2.65 5.96 0.70
CA GLY A 8 1.45 6.64 1.23
C GLY A 8 1.53 8.16 1.33
N SER A 9 2.67 8.80 1.02
CA SER A 9 2.75 10.27 1.07
C SER A 9 1.88 10.96 0.02
N SER A 10 1.14 11.99 0.42
CA SER A 10 0.41 12.88 -0.50
C SER A 10 1.35 13.71 -1.40
N ARG A 11 2.59 13.94 -0.96
CA ARG A 11 3.65 14.52 -1.81
C ARG A 11 4.15 13.41 -2.71
N GLY A 12 3.78 13.42 -4.00
CA GLY A 12 4.00 12.37 -5.02
C GLY A 12 5.45 11.92 -5.25
N LYS A 13 5.84 11.72 -6.52
CA LYS A 13 7.25 11.50 -6.87
C LYS A 13 8.11 12.68 -6.42
N ASN A 14 9.37 12.43 -6.08
CA ASN A 14 10.37 13.40 -5.63
C ASN A 14 10.08 14.07 -4.26
N GLY A 15 9.02 13.70 -3.55
CA GLY A 15 8.80 14.13 -2.16
C GLY A 15 9.79 13.48 -1.18
N ASN A 16 9.94 14.03 0.03
CA ASN A 16 10.92 13.52 1.01
C ASN A 16 10.76 12.01 1.31
N THR A 17 9.53 11.54 1.52
CA THR A 17 9.25 10.12 1.73
C THR A 17 9.63 9.27 0.52
N ASP A 18 9.40 9.78 -0.70
CA ASP A 18 9.75 9.07 -1.93
C ASP A 18 11.27 8.99 -2.11
N ARG A 19 12.00 10.08 -1.85
CA ARG A 19 13.48 10.09 -1.91
C ARG A 19 14.10 9.07 -0.96
N ILE A 20 13.62 8.99 0.28
CA ILE A 20 14.07 7.99 1.26
C ILE A 20 13.73 6.58 0.78
N LEU A 21 12.51 6.36 0.29
CA LEU A 21 12.09 5.07 -0.25
C LEU A 21 12.98 4.64 -1.43
N GLN A 22 13.25 5.52 -2.39
CA GLN A 22 14.08 5.17 -3.55
C GLN A 22 15.50 4.78 -3.13
N SER A 23 16.11 5.45 -2.15
CA SER A 23 17.43 5.05 -1.61
C SER A 23 17.39 3.65 -0.98
N PHE A 24 16.35 3.33 -0.21
CA PHE A 24 16.17 2.01 0.36
C PHE A 24 15.98 0.93 -0.73
N LEU A 25 15.09 1.20 -1.70
CA LEU A 25 14.80 0.27 -2.79
C LEU A 25 15.99 0.08 -3.73
N GLN A 26 16.88 1.06 -3.84
CA GLN A 26 18.12 0.91 -4.59
C GLN A 26 19.00 -0.20 -3.97
N GLY A 27 19.26 -0.15 -2.66
CA GLY A 27 20.04 -1.19 -1.98
C GLY A 27 19.36 -2.56 -2.01
N VAL A 28 18.03 -2.60 -1.94
CA VAL A 28 17.24 -3.84 -2.10
C VAL A 28 17.45 -4.47 -3.48
N LYS A 29 17.41 -3.66 -4.55
CA LYS A 29 17.65 -4.15 -5.92
C LYS A 29 19.09 -4.62 -6.11
N GLU A 30 20.06 -3.90 -5.55
CA GLU A 30 21.48 -4.30 -5.56
C GLU A 30 21.71 -5.64 -4.85
N ALA A 31 20.90 -5.97 -3.85
CA ALA A 31 20.90 -7.27 -3.18
C ALA A 31 20.17 -8.39 -3.97
N GLY A 32 19.67 -8.11 -5.18
CA GLY A 32 19.06 -9.10 -6.07
C GLY A 32 17.55 -9.36 -5.84
N ALA A 33 16.86 -8.46 -5.14
CA ALA A 33 15.40 -8.57 -4.98
C ALA A 33 14.63 -7.83 -6.08
N GLU A 34 13.48 -8.38 -6.46
CA GLU A 34 12.53 -7.76 -7.38
C GLU A 34 11.62 -6.79 -6.60
N VAL A 35 11.43 -5.59 -7.14
CA VAL A 35 10.72 -4.51 -6.45
C VAL A 35 9.64 -3.92 -7.33
N GLU A 36 8.40 -3.91 -6.82
CA GLU A 36 7.30 -3.11 -7.35
C GLU A 36 6.98 -1.97 -6.37
N THR A 37 6.71 -0.77 -6.88
CA THR A 37 6.28 0.38 -6.05
C THR A 37 4.90 0.87 -6.46
N ILE A 38 3.99 0.95 -5.49
CA ILE A 38 2.64 1.48 -5.64
C ILE A 38 2.54 2.83 -4.96
N TYR A 39 2.11 3.83 -5.72
CA TYR A 39 1.88 5.18 -5.22
C TYR A 39 0.39 5.36 -4.90
N LEU A 40 0.03 5.33 -3.60
CA LEU A 40 -1.37 5.42 -3.18
C LEU A 40 -2.04 6.74 -3.57
N ARG A 41 -1.25 7.79 -3.80
CA ARG A 41 -1.74 9.10 -4.28
C ARG A 41 -2.42 8.99 -5.65
N ASP A 42 -1.96 8.06 -6.48
CA ASP A 42 -2.35 7.98 -7.88
C ASP A 42 -3.51 6.98 -8.09
N LEU A 43 -4.11 6.49 -6.99
CA LEU A 43 -5.15 5.47 -6.98
C LEU A 43 -6.41 5.98 -6.26
N GLU A 44 -7.56 5.45 -6.69
CA GLU A 44 -8.82 5.60 -5.96
C GLU A 44 -8.98 4.45 -4.97
N ILE A 45 -8.80 4.75 -3.67
CA ILE A 45 -9.06 3.81 -2.58
C ILE A 45 -10.02 4.45 -1.60
N LYS A 46 -11.27 3.97 -1.60
CA LYS A 46 -12.30 4.41 -0.66
C LYS A 46 -11.98 3.91 0.75
N PRO A 47 -12.31 4.69 1.80
CA PRO A 47 -12.14 4.26 3.18
C PRO A 47 -13.01 3.03 3.47
N CYS A 48 -12.56 2.18 4.39
CA CYS A 48 -13.35 1.03 4.83
C CYS A 48 -14.66 1.49 5.49
N LEU A 49 -15.79 0.89 5.09
CA LEU A 49 -17.11 1.20 5.67
C LEU A 49 -17.42 0.40 6.94
N GLY A 50 -16.59 -0.56 7.34
CA GLY A 50 -16.88 -1.45 8.48
C GLY A 50 -18.14 -2.31 8.28
N CYS A 51 -18.52 -2.60 7.02
CA CYS A 51 -19.76 -3.33 6.72
C CYS A 51 -19.66 -4.87 6.85
N PHE A 52 -18.45 -5.40 7.08
CA PHE A 52 -18.15 -6.84 7.22
C PHE A 52 -18.63 -7.76 6.07
N THR A 53 -18.98 -7.21 4.91
CA THR A 53 -19.43 -8.02 3.76
C THR A 53 -18.30 -8.92 3.24
N CYS A 54 -17.06 -8.42 3.24
CA CYS A 54 -15.86 -9.20 2.90
C CYS A 54 -15.54 -10.35 3.87
N TRP A 55 -16.18 -10.39 5.05
CA TRP A 55 -16.05 -11.48 6.02
C TRP A 55 -17.22 -12.46 5.93
N THR A 56 -18.43 -11.95 5.69
CA THR A 56 -19.68 -12.70 5.92
C THR A 56 -20.41 -13.15 4.65
N LYS A 57 -20.29 -12.42 3.55
CA LYS A 57 -21.02 -12.71 2.30
C LYS A 57 -20.11 -12.96 1.11
N THR A 58 -18.99 -12.24 1.04
CA THR A 58 -18.00 -12.34 -0.04
C THR A 58 -16.59 -12.50 0.56
N PRO A 59 -16.25 -13.67 1.13
CA PRO A 59 -14.98 -13.88 1.84
C PRO A 59 -13.76 -13.39 1.04
N GLY A 60 -13.03 -12.43 1.60
CA GLY A 60 -11.82 -11.84 1.01
C GLY A 60 -12.05 -10.89 -0.17
N ILE A 61 -13.31 -10.54 -0.49
CA ILE A 61 -13.69 -9.62 -1.57
C ILE A 61 -14.51 -8.47 -1.01
N CYS A 62 -14.02 -7.24 -1.19
CA CYS A 62 -14.71 -6.02 -0.74
C CYS A 62 -15.86 -5.64 -1.68
N ILE A 63 -16.86 -4.92 -1.16
CA ILE A 63 -17.97 -4.35 -1.97
C ILE A 63 -17.52 -3.16 -2.82
N HIS A 64 -16.43 -2.49 -2.45
CA HIS A 64 -15.87 -1.42 -3.24
C HIS A 64 -15.21 -1.99 -4.50
N LYS A 65 -15.63 -1.46 -5.65
CA LYS A 65 -15.01 -1.70 -6.97
C LYS A 65 -14.05 -0.57 -7.27
N ASP A 66 -12.89 -0.60 -6.63
CA ASP A 66 -11.85 0.42 -6.78
C ASP A 66 -10.45 -0.24 -6.82
N ASP A 67 -9.40 0.58 -6.83
CA ASP A 67 -8.05 0.11 -7.13
C ASP A 67 -7.49 -0.89 -6.11
N MET A 68 -8.11 -1.01 -4.93
CA MET A 68 -7.70 -2.01 -3.94
C MET A 68 -7.76 -3.43 -4.48
N ALA A 69 -8.70 -3.74 -5.38
CA ALA A 69 -8.83 -5.04 -6.01
C ALA A 69 -7.56 -5.46 -6.80
N ASN A 70 -6.82 -4.48 -7.34
CA ASN A 70 -5.58 -4.71 -8.08
C ASN A 70 -4.36 -4.84 -7.16
N ILE A 71 -4.44 -4.33 -5.93
CA ILE A 71 -3.32 -4.32 -4.97
C ILE A 71 -3.31 -5.60 -4.11
N LEU A 72 -4.46 -6.07 -3.66
CA LEU A 72 -4.57 -7.24 -2.77
C LEU A 72 -3.84 -8.49 -3.30
N PRO A 73 -3.95 -8.86 -4.60
CA PRO A 73 -3.19 -9.98 -5.14
C PRO A 73 -1.68 -9.76 -5.14
N LYS A 74 -1.20 -8.52 -5.25
CA LYS A 74 0.23 -8.18 -5.22
C LYS A 74 0.79 -8.35 -3.81
N ILE A 75 0.04 -7.92 -2.80
CA ILE A 75 0.37 -8.13 -1.38
C ILE A 75 0.49 -9.63 -1.07
N ARG A 76 -0.47 -10.44 -1.53
CA ARG A 76 -0.44 -11.90 -1.30
C ARG A 76 0.74 -12.61 -1.98
N LYS A 77 1.30 -12.02 -3.04
CA LYS A 77 2.44 -12.56 -3.80
C LYS A 77 3.80 -12.04 -3.35
N SER A 78 3.84 -10.99 -2.53
CA SER A 78 5.08 -10.41 -2.03
C SER A 78 5.59 -11.16 -0.81
N ASP A 79 6.91 -11.36 -0.74
CA ASP A 79 7.59 -11.89 0.44
C ASP A 79 7.72 -10.81 1.52
N ILE A 80 7.88 -9.54 1.11
CA ILE A 80 8.01 -8.38 1.99
C ILE A 80 7.14 -7.23 1.47
N VAL A 81 6.42 -6.57 2.38
CA VAL A 81 5.71 -5.31 2.10
C VAL A 81 6.39 -4.18 2.86
N VAL A 82 6.73 -3.10 2.14
CA VAL A 82 7.38 -1.92 2.71
C VAL A 82 6.39 -0.76 2.73
N TYR A 83 6.08 -0.23 3.92
CA TYR A 83 5.20 0.93 4.07
C TYR A 83 6.01 2.23 4.19
N ALA A 84 5.99 3.05 3.15
CA ALA A 84 6.64 4.35 3.13
C ALA A 84 5.62 5.48 3.28
N THR A 85 5.54 6.07 4.47
CA THR A 85 4.60 7.14 4.79
C THR A 85 5.26 8.23 5.62
N PRO A 86 4.90 9.51 5.44
CA PRO A 86 5.25 10.54 6.41
C PRO A 86 4.49 10.29 7.73
N LEU A 87 5.07 10.80 8.82
CA LEU A 87 4.42 10.88 10.12
C LEU A 87 3.51 12.11 10.15
N TYR A 88 2.21 11.92 10.19
CA TYR A 88 1.21 12.98 10.35
C TYR A 88 0.42 12.74 11.63
N VAL A 89 0.45 13.71 12.56
CA VAL A 89 -0.27 13.65 13.84
C VAL A 89 -0.03 12.31 14.57
N PHE A 90 1.25 11.96 14.76
CA PHE A 90 1.68 10.71 15.40
C PHE A 90 1.22 9.41 14.73
N ASN A 91 0.81 9.46 13.46
CA ASN A 91 0.35 8.29 12.72
C ASN A 91 0.81 8.30 11.26
N VAL A 92 0.43 7.25 10.53
CA VAL A 92 0.54 7.19 9.07
C VAL A 92 -0.34 8.25 8.41
N SER A 93 -0.05 8.56 7.16
CA SER A 93 -0.89 9.43 6.34
C SER A 93 -2.29 8.85 6.13
N GLY A 94 -3.29 9.72 5.87
CA GLY A 94 -4.66 9.28 5.59
C GLY A 94 -4.76 8.32 4.40
N LEU A 95 -3.96 8.52 3.35
CA LEU A 95 -3.88 7.58 2.22
C LEU A 95 -3.43 6.18 2.68
N MET A 96 -2.37 6.11 3.49
CA MET A 96 -1.88 4.85 4.03
C MET A 96 -2.91 4.20 4.96
N LYS A 97 -3.61 4.99 5.79
CA LYS A 97 -4.65 4.47 6.70
C LYS A 97 -5.82 3.86 5.93
N ASN A 98 -6.34 4.55 4.90
CA ASN A 98 -7.41 4.03 4.05
C ASN A 98 -7.04 2.71 3.37
N PHE A 99 -5.79 2.61 2.91
CA PHE A 99 -5.25 1.37 2.36
C PHE A 99 -5.13 0.26 3.42
N MET A 100 -4.55 0.55 4.58
CA MET A 100 -4.36 -0.41 5.68
C MET A 100 -5.68 -0.98 6.21
N ASP A 101 -6.71 -0.13 6.33
CA ASP A 101 -8.04 -0.53 6.82
C ASP A 101 -8.76 -1.54 5.91
N ARG A 102 -8.23 -1.74 4.69
CA ARG A 102 -8.81 -2.62 3.68
C ARG A 102 -7.95 -3.84 3.37
N LEU A 103 -6.94 -4.10 4.20
CA LEU A 103 -6.08 -5.29 4.07
C LEU A 103 -6.70 -6.57 4.61
N ILE A 104 -7.82 -6.48 5.33
CA ILE A 104 -8.46 -7.62 5.99
C ILE A 104 -9.88 -7.89 5.46
N PRO A 105 -10.34 -9.15 5.45
CA PRO A 105 -9.62 -10.35 5.89
C PRO A 105 -8.49 -10.76 4.92
#